data_AF-A0AAW6C4E7-F1
#
_entry.id   AF-A0AAW6C4E7-F1
#
_cell.length_a   1.000
_cell.length_b   1.000
_cell.length_c   1.000
_cell.angle_alpha   90.00
_cell.angle_beta   90.00
_cell.angle_gamma   90.00
#
_symmetry.space_group_name_H-M   'P 1'
#
loop_
_entity.id
_entity.type
_entity.pdbx_description
1 polymer ?
#
loop_
_entity_poly.entity_id
_entity_poly.type
_entity_poly.pdbx_seq_one_letter_code
_entity_poly.pdbx_strand_id
1 'polypeptide(L)'
;MKTIKIPLSVAGIDNAIREINRYQSWLKAKTSVLLDRLAQEGLSVASANFTKAAYDGTNDVSVSVEQRGAGVRAVVAVGASVLFIEFGTGVTYPDNHPEAAEQGMLRGEYGAGHGKQPSWGYYGEPGTNGVVHTKKDGKEVVITQGNPANMSMYETVKHLEGILPGLAKEVFR
;
A
#
# COMPACT_ATOMS: atom_id res chain seq x y z
N MET A 1 9.18 21.60 -22.83
CA MET A 1 8.05 21.53 -23.78
C MET A 1 8.63 21.19 -25.15
N LYS A 2 8.13 20.15 -25.83
CA LYS A 2 8.62 19.78 -27.18
C LYS A 2 8.07 20.78 -28.20
N THR A 3 8.95 21.43 -28.96
CA THR A 3 8.55 22.37 -30.02
C THR A 3 8.70 21.67 -31.37
N ILE A 4 7.60 21.54 -32.12
CA ILE A 4 7.61 20.99 -33.49
C ILE A 4 7.70 22.18 -34.46
N LYS A 5 8.79 22.28 -35.22
CA LYS A 5 8.99 23.32 -36.23
C LYS A 5 8.85 22.72 -37.63
N ILE A 6 8.00 23.30 -38.46
CA ILE A 6 7.74 22.84 -39.83
C ILE A 6 7.47 24.02 -40.78
N PRO A 7 7.86 23.92 -42.06
CA PRO A 7 7.49 24.90 -43.07
C PRO A 7 6.00 24.82 -43.41
N LEU A 8 5.38 25.94 -43.82
CA LEU A 8 4.00 25.98 -44.31
C LEU A 8 3.92 25.44 -45.75
N SER A 9 3.96 24.12 -45.88
CA SER A 9 3.77 23.40 -47.15
C SER A 9 3.00 22.10 -46.91
N VAL A 10 2.45 21.49 -47.96
CA VAL A 10 1.78 20.18 -47.86
C VAL A 10 2.69 19.13 -47.21
N ALA A 11 3.95 19.04 -47.68
CA ALA A 11 4.96 18.18 -47.08
C ALA A 11 5.27 18.56 -45.61
N GLY A 12 5.20 19.84 -45.26
CA GLY A 12 5.33 20.33 -43.90
C GLY A 12 4.18 19.89 -43.00
N ILE A 13 2.93 19.94 -43.48
CA ILE A 13 1.74 19.45 -42.78
C ILE A 13 1.84 17.94 -42.53
N ASP A 14 2.21 17.15 -43.55
CA ASP A 14 2.42 15.70 -43.40
C ASP A 14 3.50 15.38 -42.37
N ASN A 15 4.56 16.21 -42.32
CA ASN A 15 5.61 16.08 -41.31
C ASN A 15 5.10 16.42 -39.90
N ALA A 16 4.26 17.45 -39.75
CA ALA A 16 3.59 17.75 -38.47
C ALA A 16 2.78 16.57 -37.96
N ILE A 17 1.95 15.98 -38.83
CA ILE A 17 1.09 14.83 -38.47
C ILE A 17 1.96 13.68 -37.98
N ARG A 18 3.05 13.36 -38.70
CA ARG A 18 4.00 12.32 -38.26
C ARG A 18 4.65 12.63 -36.92
N GLU A 19 5.11 13.86 -36.70
CA GLU A 19 5.75 14.24 -35.44
C GLU A 19 4.77 14.26 -34.25
N ILE A 20 3.51 14.63 -34.47
CA ILE A 20 2.45 14.55 -33.46
C ILE A 20 2.17 13.09 -33.10
N ASN A 21 1.99 12.21 -34.09
CA ASN A 21 1.74 10.79 -33.85
C ASN A 21 2.91 10.11 -33.11
N ARG A 22 4.15 10.47 -33.47
CA ARG A 22 5.36 10.03 -32.76
C ARG A 22 5.38 10.53 -31.32
N TYR A 23 5.05 11.81 -31.11
CA TYR A 23 5.03 12.39 -29.76
C TYR A 23 3.95 11.76 -28.88
N GLN A 24 2.76 11.49 -29.41
CA GLN A 24 1.70 10.77 -28.71
C GLN A 24 2.14 9.35 -28.32
N SER A 25 2.81 8.63 -29.22
CA SER A 25 3.33 7.29 -28.95
C SER A 25 4.42 7.31 -27.89
N TRP A 26 5.33 8.29 -27.96
CA TRP A 26 6.36 8.52 -26.95
C TRP A 26 5.75 8.82 -25.58
N LEU A 27 4.75 9.70 -25.50
CA LEU A 27 4.05 10.01 -24.25
C LEU A 27 3.44 8.75 -23.63
N LYS A 28 2.71 7.95 -24.41
CA LYS A 28 2.12 6.68 -23.91
C LYS A 28 3.18 5.72 -23.38
N ALA A 29 4.29 5.56 -24.11
CA ALA A 29 5.39 4.69 -23.69
C ALA A 29 6.03 5.19 -22.37
N LYS A 30 6.32 6.49 -22.27
CA LYS A 30 6.90 7.09 -21.07
C LYS A 30 5.96 7.03 -19.87
N THR A 31 4.66 7.25 -20.08
CA THR A 31 3.66 7.06 -19.03
C THR A 31 3.63 5.62 -18.53
N SER A 32 3.70 4.61 -19.41
CA SER A 32 3.79 3.21 -18.97
C SER A 32 5.02 2.98 -18.10
N VAL A 33 6.20 3.46 -18.54
CA VAL A 33 7.44 3.32 -17.75
C VAL A 33 7.31 3.99 -16.38
N LEU A 34 6.72 5.18 -16.31
CA LEU A 34 6.49 5.86 -15.02
C LEU A 34 5.59 5.02 -14.11
N LEU A 35 4.48 4.50 -14.63
CA LEU A 35 3.54 3.67 -13.86
C LEU A 35 4.18 2.37 -13.38
N ASP A 36 4.93 1.69 -14.24
CA ASP A 36 5.61 0.44 -13.90
C ASP A 36 6.66 0.67 -12.79
N ARG A 37 7.42 1.77 -12.86
CA ARG A 37 8.40 2.13 -11.82
C ARG A 37 7.75 2.51 -10.50
N LEU A 38 6.68 3.30 -10.52
CA LEU A 38 5.92 3.65 -9.31
C LEU A 38 5.32 2.40 -8.66
N ALA A 39 4.74 1.50 -9.45
CA ALA A 39 4.14 0.29 -8.93
C ALA A 39 5.18 -0.67 -8.35
N GLN A 40 6.35 -0.80 -8.99
CA GLN A 40 7.44 -1.62 -8.47
C GLN A 40 8.01 -1.06 -7.15
N GLU A 41 8.14 0.26 -7.05
CA GLU A 41 8.55 0.91 -5.81
C GLU A 41 7.50 0.71 -4.71
N GLY A 42 6.23 0.92 -5.04
CA GLY A 42 5.12 0.74 -4.11
C GLY A 42 5.02 -0.70 -3.60
N LEU A 43 5.21 -1.68 -4.49
CA LEU A 43 5.31 -3.09 -4.11
C LEU A 43 6.44 -3.32 -3.11
N SER A 44 7.63 -2.79 -3.38
CA SER A 44 8.80 -2.95 -2.52
C SER A 44 8.56 -2.38 -1.13
N VAL A 45 8.08 -1.14 -1.05
CA VAL A 45 7.84 -0.44 0.21
C VAL A 45 6.71 -1.08 1.01
N ALA A 46 5.56 -1.36 0.39
CA ALA A 46 4.44 -2.00 1.06
C ALA A 46 4.81 -3.39 1.57
N SER A 47 5.47 -4.22 0.74
CA SER A 47 5.93 -5.56 1.15
C SER A 47 6.86 -5.47 2.35
N ALA A 48 7.81 -4.55 2.31
CA ALA A 48 8.75 -4.36 3.39
C ALA A 48 8.05 -3.89 4.68
N ASN A 49 7.08 -2.99 4.58
CA ASN A 49 6.33 -2.50 5.75
C ASN A 49 5.48 -3.61 6.38
N PHE A 50 4.73 -4.38 5.58
CA PHE A 50 3.97 -5.53 6.08
C PHE A 50 4.87 -6.61 6.68
N THR A 51 6.05 -6.86 6.12
CA THR A 51 7.00 -7.86 6.65
C THR A 51 7.54 -7.46 8.03
N LYS A 52 7.78 -6.16 8.25
CA LYS A 52 8.33 -5.63 9.52
C LYS A 52 7.26 -5.40 10.57
N ALA A 53 5.98 -5.45 10.17
CA ALA A 53 4.88 -5.04 11.01
C ALA A 53 4.78 -5.88 12.28
N ALA A 54 4.62 -5.21 13.42
CA ALA A 54 4.26 -5.88 14.66
C ALA A 54 2.81 -6.34 14.56
N TYR A 55 2.59 -7.64 14.74
CA TYR A 55 1.26 -8.25 14.70
C TYR A 55 1.17 -9.40 15.67
N ASP A 56 0.11 -9.42 16.46
CA ASP A 56 -0.20 -10.48 17.41
C ASP A 56 -1.12 -11.47 16.70
N GLY A 57 -0.49 -12.43 16.03
CA GLY A 57 -1.12 -13.43 15.18
C GLY A 57 -0.17 -13.91 14.09
N THR A 58 -0.71 -14.65 13.13
CA THR A 58 0.03 -15.04 11.92
C THR A 58 -0.13 -13.97 10.86
N ASN A 59 0.98 -13.38 10.41
CA ASN A 59 0.98 -12.45 9.29
C ASN A 59 0.92 -13.23 7.97
N ASP A 60 -0.24 -13.23 7.32
CA ASP A 60 -0.50 -13.93 6.06
C ASP A 60 -0.54 -12.96 4.85
N VAL A 61 -0.06 -11.73 5.02
CA VAL A 61 -0.12 -10.71 3.98
C VAL A 61 0.83 -11.03 2.84
N SER A 62 0.29 -10.98 1.63
CA SER A 62 1.04 -10.95 0.38
C SER A 62 0.75 -9.64 -0.34
N VAL A 63 1.77 -9.03 -0.94
CA VAL A 63 1.63 -7.80 -1.73
C VAL A 63 1.99 -8.10 -3.18
N SER A 64 1.21 -7.57 -4.12
CA SER A 64 1.43 -7.74 -5.55
C SER A 64 1.08 -6.48 -6.33
N VAL A 65 1.49 -6.45 -7.60
CA VAL A 65 1.06 -5.42 -8.56
C VAL A 65 0.06 -6.03 -9.52
N GLU A 66 -1.12 -5.41 -9.61
CA GLU A 66 -2.15 -5.75 -10.57
C GLU A 66 -2.27 -4.69 -11.67
N GLN A 67 -2.54 -5.13 -12.89
CA GLN A 67 -2.94 -4.24 -13.97
C GLN A 67 -4.47 -4.19 -14.08
N ARG A 68 -5.07 -3.07 -13.64
CA ARG A 68 -6.54 -2.89 -13.62
C ARG A 68 -7.09 -2.09 -14.81
N GLY A 69 -6.33 -2.00 -15.89
CA GLY A 69 -6.71 -1.29 -17.11
C GLY A 69 -5.55 -0.69 -17.87
N ALA A 70 -5.85 0.01 -18.95
CA ALA A 70 -4.87 0.79 -19.68
C ALA A 70 -4.44 2.00 -18.84
N GLY A 71 -3.16 2.04 -18.44
CA GLY A 71 -2.62 3.13 -17.63
C GLY A 71 -2.92 3.05 -16.14
N VAL A 72 -3.35 1.90 -15.63
CA VAL A 72 -3.57 1.69 -14.19
C VAL A 72 -2.70 0.54 -13.70
N ARG A 73 -1.94 0.80 -12.64
CA ARG A 73 -1.25 -0.18 -11.83
C ARG A 73 -1.75 -0.05 -10.40
N ALA A 74 -2.12 -1.15 -9.78
CA ALA A 74 -2.58 -1.19 -8.40
C ALA A 74 -1.59 -2.02 -7.58
N VAL A 75 -1.11 -1.45 -6.47
CA VAL A 75 -0.40 -2.22 -5.45
C VAL A 75 -1.45 -2.77 -4.49
N VAL A 76 -1.52 -4.08 -4.35
CA VAL A 76 -2.62 -4.77 -3.66
C VAL A 76 -2.03 -5.67 -2.60
N ALA A 77 -2.45 -5.46 -1.35
CA ALA A 77 -2.18 -6.36 -0.23
C ALA A 77 -3.37 -7.29 0.00
N VAL A 78 -3.11 -8.59 0.11
CA VAL A 78 -4.12 -9.63 0.32
C VAL A 78 -3.69 -10.53 1.48
N GLY A 79 -4.61 -10.78 2.41
CA GLY A 79 -4.42 -11.60 3.60
C GLY A 79 -5.51 -11.28 4.63
N ALA A 80 -5.79 -12.22 5.53
CA ALA A 80 -6.71 -11.99 6.63
C ALA A 80 -6.16 -10.95 7.62
N SER A 81 -4.83 -10.85 7.77
CA SER A 81 -4.19 -9.92 8.69
C SER A 81 -4.03 -8.50 8.16
N VAL A 82 -4.30 -8.23 6.87
CA VAL A 82 -4.04 -6.93 6.21
C VAL A 82 -4.62 -5.76 6.99
N LEU A 83 -5.92 -5.80 7.28
CA LEU A 83 -6.60 -4.68 7.93
C LEU A 83 -6.21 -4.52 9.39
N PHE A 84 -5.92 -5.62 10.09
CA PHE A 84 -5.45 -5.58 11.47
C PHE A 84 -4.04 -4.99 11.59
N ILE A 85 -3.19 -5.24 10.60
CA ILE A 85 -1.84 -4.68 10.52
C ILE A 85 -1.89 -3.21 10.12
N GLU A 86 -2.67 -2.87 9.09
CA GLU A 86 -2.77 -1.50 8.55
C GLU A 86 -3.29 -0.53 9.61
N PHE A 87 -4.47 -0.83 10.17
CA PHE A 87 -5.20 0.07 11.07
C PHE A 87 -4.89 -0.14 12.56
N GLY A 88 -4.16 -1.21 12.90
CA GLY A 88 -3.86 -1.55 14.29
C GLY A 88 -5.04 -2.16 15.02
N THR A 89 -4.78 -2.75 16.18
CA THR A 89 -5.81 -3.41 17.01
C THR A 89 -5.67 -3.03 18.48
N GLY A 90 -6.75 -3.20 19.25
CA GLY A 90 -6.78 -2.81 20.66
C GLY A 90 -6.80 -1.29 20.86
N VAL A 91 -7.02 -0.86 22.10
CA VAL A 91 -7.05 0.57 22.48
C VAL A 91 -5.80 1.03 23.24
N THR A 92 -4.82 0.15 23.39
CA THR A 92 -3.62 0.38 24.22
C THR A 92 -2.62 1.32 23.57
N TYR A 93 -2.41 1.20 22.26
CA TYR A 93 -1.42 2.03 21.57
C TYR A 93 -2.04 3.38 21.16
N PRO A 94 -1.29 4.49 21.30
CA PRO A 94 -1.82 5.85 21.11
C PRO A 94 -1.91 6.27 19.64
N ASP A 95 -1.30 5.49 18.74
CA ASP A 95 -1.30 5.74 17.32
C ASP A 95 -2.69 5.50 16.70
N ASN A 96 -3.02 6.26 15.67
CA ASN A 96 -4.27 6.06 14.96
C ASN A 96 -4.04 6.28 13.48
N HIS A 97 -4.50 5.33 12.68
CA HIS A 97 -4.42 5.43 11.23
C HIS A 97 -5.25 6.65 10.78
N PRO A 98 -4.69 7.59 9.99
CA PRO A 98 -5.40 8.83 9.64
C PRO A 98 -6.75 8.61 8.96
N GLU A 99 -6.87 7.53 8.21
CA GLU A 99 -8.09 7.16 7.48
C GLU A 99 -9.00 6.18 8.27
N ALA A 100 -8.69 5.86 9.53
CA ALA A 100 -9.43 4.84 10.30
C ALA A 100 -10.93 5.14 10.40
N ALA A 101 -11.28 6.39 10.72
CA ALA A 101 -12.67 6.78 10.93
C ALA A 101 -13.51 6.69 9.65
N GLU A 102 -12.94 7.15 8.53
CA GLU A 102 -13.60 7.14 7.22
C GLU A 102 -13.80 5.72 6.69
N GLN A 103 -12.88 4.81 7.00
CA GLN A 103 -12.93 3.40 6.59
C GLN A 103 -13.70 2.51 7.58
N GLY A 104 -14.29 3.08 8.65
CA GLY A 104 -14.99 2.31 9.68
C GLY A 104 -14.09 1.40 10.52
N MET A 105 -12.79 1.65 10.51
CA MET A 105 -11.76 0.86 11.18
C MET A 105 -11.52 1.38 12.60
N LEU A 106 -12.58 1.38 13.41
CA LEU A 106 -12.53 1.85 14.80
C LEU A 106 -11.83 0.82 15.70
N ARG A 107 -10.67 1.23 16.24
CA ARG A 107 -9.85 0.38 17.10
C ARG A 107 -10.63 -0.14 18.31
N GLY A 108 -10.43 -1.42 18.59
CA GLY A 108 -11.09 -2.12 19.69
C GLY A 108 -12.49 -2.66 19.35
N GLU A 109 -13.14 -2.18 18.29
CA GLU A 109 -14.50 -2.59 17.91
C GLU A 109 -14.55 -3.81 16.99
N TYR A 110 -13.39 -4.29 16.53
CA TYR A 110 -13.32 -5.41 15.60
C TYR A 110 -13.85 -6.71 16.20
N GLY A 111 -14.45 -7.53 15.35
CA GLY A 111 -15.00 -8.83 15.74
C GLY A 111 -16.00 -8.70 16.89
N ALA A 112 -15.74 -9.39 18.00
CA ALA A 112 -16.58 -9.35 19.20
C ALA A 112 -16.36 -8.12 20.09
N GLY A 113 -15.51 -7.17 19.68
CA GLY A 113 -15.25 -5.93 20.44
C GLY A 113 -14.37 -6.10 21.68
N HIS A 114 -13.68 -7.24 21.81
CA HIS A 114 -12.79 -7.50 22.95
C HIS A 114 -11.58 -6.55 22.99
N GLY A 115 -11.19 -5.97 21.87
CA GLY A 115 -10.09 -5.00 21.80
C GLY A 115 -10.36 -3.68 22.54
N LYS A 116 -11.59 -3.42 23.01
CA LYS A 116 -11.91 -2.31 23.91
C LYS A 116 -11.34 -2.51 25.33
N GLN A 117 -10.99 -3.74 25.68
CA GLN A 117 -10.43 -4.08 26.99
C GLN A 117 -8.92 -3.76 27.03
N PRO A 118 -8.32 -3.54 28.22
CA PRO A 118 -6.87 -3.34 28.35
C PRO A 118 -6.03 -4.52 27.84
N SER A 119 -6.62 -5.71 27.82
CA SER A 119 -6.08 -6.92 27.19
C SER A 119 -7.22 -7.91 26.92
N TRP A 120 -7.03 -8.83 25.98
CA TRP A 120 -7.98 -9.92 25.72
C TRP A 120 -7.26 -11.20 25.31
N GLY A 121 -7.99 -12.32 25.37
CA GLY A 121 -7.48 -13.65 25.01
C GLY A 121 -7.94 -14.11 23.64
N TYR A 122 -7.07 -14.78 22.89
CA TYR A 122 -7.43 -15.51 21.67
C TYR A 122 -6.66 -16.83 21.57
N TYR A 123 -7.10 -17.70 20.64
CA TYR A 123 -6.44 -18.96 20.34
C TYR A 123 -5.74 -18.83 18.99
N GLY A 124 -4.42 -19.00 18.96
CA GLY A 124 -3.60 -18.83 17.76
C GLY A 124 -2.14 -18.58 18.13
N GLU A 125 -1.35 -18.19 17.12
CA GLU A 125 0.05 -17.85 17.31
C GLU A 125 0.20 -16.53 18.07
N PRO A 126 1.11 -16.42 19.05
CA PRO A 126 1.29 -15.21 19.85
C PRO A 126 1.76 -13.99 19.04
N GLY A 127 2.38 -14.22 17.89
CA GLY A 127 2.92 -13.16 17.06
C GLY A 127 4.03 -12.38 17.77
N THR A 128 3.95 -11.05 17.72
CA THR A 128 5.03 -10.17 18.19
C THR A 128 4.96 -9.89 19.70
N ASN A 129 3.78 -9.53 20.22
CA ASN A 129 3.61 -9.09 21.61
C ASN A 129 2.69 -10.01 22.42
N GLY A 130 2.03 -10.98 21.79
CA GLY A 130 1.14 -11.90 22.47
C GLY A 130 1.88 -12.77 23.48
N VAL A 131 1.29 -12.97 24.65
CA VAL A 131 1.87 -13.79 25.72
C VAL A 131 1.03 -15.06 25.90
N VAL A 132 1.66 -16.22 25.71
CA VAL A 132 1.01 -17.51 25.90
C VAL A 132 0.78 -17.78 27.38
N HIS A 133 -0.44 -18.19 27.73
CA HIS A 133 -0.84 -18.60 29.07
C HIS A 133 -1.50 -19.98 29.04
N THR A 134 -0.95 -20.92 29.80
CA THR A 134 -1.51 -22.27 29.94
C THR A 134 -2.59 -22.28 31.03
N LYS A 135 -3.81 -22.64 30.63
CA LYS A 135 -4.94 -22.82 31.55
C LYS A 135 -4.78 -24.11 32.37
N LYS A 136 -5.57 -24.24 33.45
CA LYS A 136 -5.59 -25.44 34.31
C LYS A 136 -5.95 -26.73 33.57
N ASP A 137 -6.66 -26.63 32.45
CA ASP A 137 -7.04 -27.76 31.58
C ASP A 137 -5.97 -28.08 30.51
N GLY A 138 -4.79 -27.44 30.58
CA GLY A 138 -3.69 -27.63 29.64
C GLY A 138 -3.84 -26.86 28.33
N LYS A 139 -4.94 -26.13 28.11
CA LYS A 139 -5.12 -25.33 26.89
C LYS A 139 -4.35 -24.03 26.97
N GLU A 140 -3.68 -23.69 25.89
CA GLU A 140 -2.98 -22.41 25.76
C GLU A 140 -3.91 -21.33 25.20
N VAL A 141 -3.84 -20.14 25.79
CA VAL A 141 -4.49 -18.93 25.29
C VAL A 141 -3.43 -17.85 25.15
N VAL A 142 -3.47 -17.09 24.07
CA VAL A 142 -2.63 -15.89 23.92
C VAL A 142 -3.37 -14.72 24.53
N ILE A 143 -2.71 -14.00 25.45
CA ILE A 143 -3.16 -12.72 25.97
C ILE A 143 -2.43 -11.61 25.21
N THR A 144 -3.18 -10.64 24.69
CA THR A 144 -2.67 -9.53 23.89
C THR A 144 -3.30 -8.20 24.30
N GLN A 145 -2.60 -7.11 24.02
CA GLN A 145 -3.11 -5.74 24.11
C GLN A 145 -3.40 -5.14 22.71
N GLY A 146 -3.22 -5.94 21.66
CA GLY A 146 -3.29 -5.55 20.26
C GLY A 146 -1.93 -5.25 19.66
N ASN A 147 -1.94 -4.50 18.56
CA ASN A 147 -0.76 -4.06 17.84
C ASN A 147 -0.93 -2.61 17.38
N PRO A 148 0.17 -1.86 17.17
CA PRO A 148 0.11 -0.55 16.54
C PRO A 148 -0.46 -0.65 15.11
N ALA A 149 -1.04 0.45 14.64
CA ALA A 149 -1.30 0.73 13.24
C ALA A 149 0.03 0.87 12.49
N ASN A 150 0.38 -0.14 11.72
CA ASN A 150 1.64 -0.13 10.97
C ASN A 150 1.55 0.74 9.70
N MET A 151 0.33 1.13 9.27
CA MET A 151 0.09 2.06 8.16
C MET A 151 0.89 1.71 6.89
N SER A 152 0.95 0.41 6.58
CA SER A 152 1.86 -0.12 5.54
C SER A 152 1.50 0.40 4.16
N MET A 153 0.21 0.46 3.82
CA MET A 153 -0.28 1.03 2.56
C MET A 153 -0.31 2.55 2.59
N TYR A 154 -0.76 3.15 3.70
CA TYR A 154 -0.85 4.60 3.83
C TYR A 154 0.52 5.29 3.71
N GLU A 155 1.55 4.79 4.39
CA GLU A 155 2.91 5.32 4.26
C GLU A 155 3.54 5.00 2.90
N THR A 156 3.11 3.91 2.23
CA THR A 156 3.49 3.64 0.85
C THR A 156 2.97 4.74 -0.10
N VAL A 157 1.72 5.17 0.06
CA VAL A 157 1.16 6.26 -0.75
C VAL A 157 1.97 7.54 -0.59
N LYS A 158 2.24 7.95 0.66
CA LYS A 158 3.05 9.15 0.94
C LYS A 158 4.45 9.08 0.34
N HIS A 159 5.11 7.93 0.46
CA HIS A 159 6.43 7.72 -0.15
C HIS A 159 6.37 7.90 -1.66
N LEU A 160 5.39 7.28 -2.33
CA LEU A 160 5.20 7.40 -3.77
C LEU A 160 4.92 8.83 -4.21
N GLU A 161 4.08 9.56 -3.47
CA GLU A 161 3.83 10.99 -3.69
C GLU A 161 5.10 11.82 -3.59
N GLY A 162 5.96 11.52 -2.60
CA GLY A 162 7.23 12.20 -2.40
C GLY A 162 8.21 12.01 -3.57
N ILE A 163 8.31 10.80 -4.13
CA ILE A 163 9.26 10.51 -5.22
C ILE A 163 8.72 10.84 -6.62
N LEU A 164 7.39 10.93 -6.78
CA LEU A 164 6.73 11.08 -8.08
C LEU A 164 7.30 12.24 -8.92
N PRO A 165 7.52 13.46 -8.39
CA PRO A 165 8.05 14.56 -9.20
C PRO A 165 9.47 14.29 -9.73
N GLY A 166 10.32 13.64 -8.92
CA GLY A 166 11.68 13.28 -9.31
C GLY A 166 11.69 12.19 -10.38
N LEU A 167 10.88 11.16 -10.16
CA LEU A 167 10.74 10.05 -11.09
C LEU A 167 10.13 10.48 -12.43
N ALA A 168 9.12 11.34 -12.42
CA ALA A 168 8.54 11.91 -13.64
C ALA A 168 9.59 12.71 -14.43
N LYS A 169 10.41 13.53 -13.76
CA LYS A 169 11.52 14.24 -14.42
C LYS A 169 12.55 13.29 -15.01
N GLU A 170 12.81 12.14 -14.39
CA GLU A 170 13.75 11.15 -14.91
C GLU A 170 13.19 10.45 -16.16
N VAL A 171 11.93 10.01 -16.10
CA VAL A 171 11.30 9.21 -17.17
C VAL A 171 11.04 10.06 -18.42
N PHE A 172 10.59 11.31 -18.26
CA PHE A 172 10.22 12.20 -19.36
C PHE A 172 11.35 13.11 -19.86
N ARG A 173 12.60 12.83 -19.46
CA ARG A 173 13.78 13.40 -20.14
C ARG A 173 13.86 12.99 -21.61
#